data_AF-A0A285HZ21-F1
#
_entry.id   AF-A0A285HZ21-F1
#
_cell.length_a   1.000
_cell.length_b   1.000
_cell.length_c   1.000
_cell.angle_alpha   90.00
_cell.angle_beta   90.00
_cell.angle_gamma   90.00
#
_symmetry.space_group_name_H-M   'P 1'
#
loop_
_entity.id
_entity.type
_entity.pdbx_description
1 polymer ?
#
loop_
_entity_poly.entity_id
_entity_poly.type
_entity_poly.pdbx_seq_one_letter_code
_entity_poly.pdbx_strand_id
1 'polypeptide(L)'
;MPLEPYLRGKVYWVKGWIEYNSRPIAGPYRQSTRSTSEAGARDWISEETELQIRKHIVGEERALRFADATELYQPDSRSARQLLPILDEIGSLPLAAITGRLLKNLGPKLRPNASTDTWWREIVTPARAVINNAHELKGTPLLRVRRYDQFERNAQDKRRGKTSRVERVPATRAWIDAFCAEADPYNAAMARFMFETAARIDQAVSLTPDDLRPEKSQVRVKAQKGHPESWITVSSEMMEELQELRPKRPRNRRTGAILPPRVFGYASSTGYNNRWKTICRRAGIPYLSAHAAGRHGFFTELVIRQGVDPVTAARAGRWSDANLPMSIYAHPESDEADIRARFRTRSVQTDSSNNDNLQKENGEMGNG
;
A
#
# COMPACT_ATOMS: atom_id res chain seq x y z
N MET A 1 21.18 -48.02 15.48
CA MET A 1 22.19 -47.71 14.45
C MET A 1 22.05 -46.23 14.18
N PRO A 2 23.10 -45.46 14.48
CA PRO A 2 23.12 -44.02 14.21
C PRO A 2 22.75 -43.71 12.76
N LEU A 3 22.23 -42.51 12.53
CA LEU A 3 21.85 -42.04 11.22
C LEU A 3 23.11 -41.87 10.35
N GLU A 4 23.24 -42.71 9.31
CA GLU A 4 24.42 -42.72 8.44
C GLU A 4 24.02 -42.49 6.98
N PRO A 5 24.85 -41.76 6.20
CA PRO A 5 24.64 -41.60 4.77
C PRO A 5 25.12 -42.84 4.02
N TYR A 6 24.44 -43.19 2.93
CA TYR A 6 24.88 -44.23 2.01
C TYR A 6 24.50 -43.87 0.57
N LEU A 7 25.36 -44.22 -0.38
CA LEU A 7 25.13 -43.91 -1.79
C LEU A 7 24.13 -44.89 -2.40
N ARG A 8 23.10 -44.37 -3.09
CA ARG A 8 22.15 -45.18 -3.87
C ARG A 8 21.96 -44.56 -5.25
N GLY A 9 22.58 -45.15 -6.26
CA GLY A 9 22.65 -44.54 -7.59
C GLY A 9 23.55 -43.31 -7.57
N LYS A 10 23.03 -42.15 -7.98
CA LYS A 10 23.78 -40.87 -8.03
C LYS A 10 23.50 -39.94 -6.84
N VAL A 11 22.67 -40.37 -5.89
CA VAL A 11 22.18 -39.54 -4.80
C VAL A 11 22.41 -40.25 -3.47
N TYR A 12 22.78 -39.50 -2.44
CA TYR A 12 22.96 -40.01 -1.09
C TYR A 12 21.61 -40.15 -0.38
N TRP A 13 21.42 -41.30 0.26
CA TRP A 13 20.30 -41.62 1.12
C TRP A 13 20.80 -41.70 2.55
N VAL A 14 19.87 -41.64 3.51
CA VAL A 14 20.18 -41.85 4.93
C VAL A 14 19.44 -43.07 5.46
N LYS A 15 20.08 -43.80 6.37
CA LYS A 15 19.47 -44.91 7.10
C LYS A 15 19.90 -44.88 8.56
N GLY A 16 18.95 -45.09 9.46
CA GLY A 16 19.23 -45.20 10.89
C GLY A 16 18.30 -44.37 11.74
N TRP A 17 18.75 -44.08 12.95
CA TRP A 17 18.02 -43.32 13.97
C TRP A 17 18.84 -42.10 14.38
N ILE A 18 18.15 -41.01 14.68
CA ILE A 18 18.76 -39.90 15.43
C ILE A 18 18.67 -40.25 16.90
N GLU A 19 19.80 -40.19 17.58
CA GLU A 19 19.95 -40.58 18.98
C GLU A 19 20.29 -39.36 19.84
N TYR A 20 19.73 -39.29 21.04
CA TYR A 20 20.08 -38.31 22.08
C TYR A 20 20.31 -39.06 23.40
N ASN A 21 21.46 -38.83 24.04
CA ASN A 21 21.90 -39.59 25.21
C ASN A 21 21.81 -41.11 25.03
N SER A 22 22.28 -41.61 23.87
CA SER A 22 22.26 -43.02 23.47
C SER A 22 20.87 -43.66 23.38
N ARG A 23 19.81 -42.85 23.26
CA ARG A 23 18.43 -43.31 23.03
C ARG A 23 17.93 -42.81 21.67
N PRO A 24 17.29 -43.67 20.86
CA PRO A 24 16.68 -43.22 19.61
C PRO A 24 15.53 -42.27 19.92
N ILE A 25 15.56 -41.08 19.32
CA ILE A 25 14.53 -40.05 19.50
C ILE A 25 13.72 -39.77 18.22
N ALA A 26 14.27 -40.10 17.04
CA ALA A 26 13.56 -39.96 15.77
C ALA A 26 14.06 -40.98 14.74
N GLY A 27 13.13 -41.50 13.92
CA GLY A 27 13.38 -42.53 12.91
C GLY A 27 12.32 -43.64 12.91
N PRO A 28 12.57 -44.77 12.21
CA PRO A 28 13.76 -45.02 11.39
C PRO A 28 13.72 -44.19 10.10
N TYR A 29 14.83 -43.58 9.74
CA TYR A 29 14.99 -42.88 8.47
C TYR A 29 15.34 -43.87 7.36
N ARG A 30 14.72 -43.68 6.20
CA ARG A 30 15.10 -44.36 4.94
C ARG A 30 14.70 -43.50 3.75
N GLN A 31 15.32 -42.33 3.63
CA GLN A 31 14.97 -41.35 2.61
C GLN A 31 16.20 -40.78 1.90
N SER A 32 15.95 -40.20 0.74
CA SER A 32 16.96 -39.48 -0.05
C SER A 32 17.24 -38.12 0.59
N THR A 33 18.53 -37.76 0.72
CA THR A 33 18.96 -36.39 1.08
C THR A 33 18.84 -35.43 -0.09
N ARG A 34 18.60 -35.94 -1.31
CA ARG A 34 18.68 -35.23 -2.59
C ARG A 34 20.07 -34.64 -2.90
N SER A 35 21.08 -34.87 -2.06
CA SER A 35 22.47 -34.49 -2.32
C SER A 35 23.16 -35.52 -3.23
N THR A 36 23.92 -35.03 -4.21
CA THR A 36 24.83 -35.85 -5.03
C THR A 36 26.22 -36.00 -4.41
N SER A 37 26.48 -35.35 -3.27
CA SER A 37 27.77 -35.39 -2.55
C SER A 37 27.59 -35.93 -1.13
N GLU A 38 28.63 -36.60 -0.62
CA GLU A 38 28.63 -37.10 0.77
C GLU A 38 28.62 -35.93 1.76
N ALA A 39 29.36 -34.86 1.47
CA ALA A 39 29.39 -33.64 2.28
C ALA A 39 27.97 -33.06 2.46
N GLY A 40 27.23 -32.83 1.37
CA GLY A 40 25.85 -32.34 1.48
C GLY A 40 24.89 -33.32 2.16
N ALA A 41 25.17 -34.63 2.11
CA ALA A 41 24.39 -35.62 2.87
C ALA A 41 24.68 -35.54 4.37
N ARG A 42 25.93 -35.27 4.76
CA ARG A 42 26.33 -35.04 6.16
C ARG A 42 25.78 -33.71 6.69
N ASP A 43 25.76 -32.66 5.88
CA ASP A 43 25.13 -31.39 6.24
C ASP A 43 23.63 -31.61 6.53
N TRP A 44 22.94 -32.34 5.66
CA TRP A 44 21.54 -32.73 5.87
C TRP A 44 21.35 -33.53 7.17
N ILE A 45 22.21 -34.52 7.45
CA ILE A 45 22.17 -35.30 8.70
C ILE A 45 22.37 -34.39 9.91
N SER A 46 23.31 -33.44 9.84
CA SER A 46 23.58 -32.50 10.94
C SER A 46 22.35 -31.62 11.21
N GLU A 47 21.75 -31.05 10.16
CA GLU A 47 20.56 -30.21 10.28
C GLU A 47 19.36 -30.96 10.84
N GLU A 48 19.09 -32.17 10.33
CA GLU A 48 17.98 -33.01 10.80
C GLU A 48 18.23 -33.49 12.24
N THR A 49 19.46 -33.90 12.57
CA THR A 49 19.85 -34.29 13.93
C THR A 49 19.60 -33.16 14.92
N GLU A 50 20.09 -31.96 14.61
CA GLU A 50 19.86 -30.78 15.46
C GLU A 50 18.37 -30.46 15.62
N LEU A 51 17.58 -30.58 14.55
CA LEU A 51 16.14 -30.34 14.59
C LEU A 51 15.45 -31.34 15.51
N GLN A 52 15.72 -32.64 15.36
CA GLN A 52 15.08 -33.69 16.15
C GLN A 52 15.52 -33.64 17.62
N ILE A 53 16.79 -33.37 17.91
CA ILE A 53 17.26 -33.14 19.28
C ILE A 53 16.52 -31.95 19.90
N ARG A 54 16.35 -30.85 19.15
CA ARG A 54 15.60 -29.69 19.63
C ARG A 54 14.14 -30.04 19.88
N LYS A 55 13.47 -30.74 18.95
CA LYS A 55 12.08 -31.23 19.13
C LYS A 55 11.96 -32.08 20.40
N HIS A 56 12.94 -32.95 20.65
CA HIS A 56 12.96 -33.82 21.81
C HIS A 56 13.15 -33.05 23.14
N ILE A 57 14.03 -32.04 23.16
CA ILE A 57 14.35 -31.28 24.39
C ILE A 57 13.29 -30.23 24.72
N VAL A 58 12.86 -29.42 23.74
CA VAL A 58 12.00 -28.25 23.98
C VAL A 58 10.55 -28.44 23.50
N GLY A 59 10.24 -29.58 22.89
CA GLY A 59 8.96 -29.85 22.24
C GLY A 59 8.92 -29.37 20.79
N GLU A 60 8.07 -30.00 19.98
CA GLU A 60 7.99 -29.78 18.53
C GLU A 60 7.69 -28.31 18.16
N GLU A 61 6.81 -27.65 18.91
CA GLU A 61 6.41 -26.26 18.69
C GLU A 61 7.54 -25.25 18.90
N ARG A 62 8.50 -25.55 19.79
CA ARG A 62 9.66 -24.68 20.07
C ARG A 62 10.86 -24.96 19.18
N ALA A 63 10.80 -26.03 18.38
CA ALA A 63 11.91 -26.46 17.54
C ALA A 63 11.91 -25.83 16.15
N LEU A 64 10.75 -25.34 15.68
CA LEU A 64 10.59 -24.82 14.32
C LEU A 64 11.57 -23.70 14.01
N ARG A 65 12.16 -23.79 12.82
CA ARG A 65 13.00 -22.77 12.18
C ARG A 65 12.15 -21.85 11.32
N PHE A 66 12.72 -20.73 10.89
CA PHE A 66 12.03 -19.84 9.95
C PHE A 66 11.70 -20.53 8.62
N ALA A 67 12.61 -21.39 8.12
CA ALA A 67 12.37 -22.19 6.93
C ALA A 67 11.14 -23.10 7.08
N ASP A 68 11.05 -23.84 8.19
CA ASP A 68 9.88 -24.70 8.47
C ASP A 68 8.58 -23.88 8.53
N ALA A 69 8.63 -22.70 9.15
CA ALA A 69 7.48 -21.80 9.20
C ALA A 69 7.06 -21.28 7.82
N THR A 70 8.01 -21.07 6.90
CA THR A 70 7.67 -20.67 5.53
C THR A 70 6.97 -21.76 4.74
N GLU A 71 7.21 -23.05 5.04
CA GLU A 71 6.49 -24.15 4.39
C GLU A 71 5.01 -24.21 4.80
N LEU A 72 4.69 -23.72 6.00
CA LEU A 72 3.30 -23.61 6.49
C LEU A 72 2.56 -22.40 5.90
N TYR A 73 3.28 -21.42 5.40
CA TYR A 73 2.73 -20.17 4.89
C TYR A 73 2.45 -20.29 3.38
N GLN A 74 1.28 -19.81 2.94
CA GLN A 74 0.92 -19.77 1.51
C GLN A 74 1.08 -18.35 0.95
N PRO A 75 2.29 -17.92 0.56
CA PRO A 75 2.51 -16.57 0.06
C PRO A 75 1.98 -16.39 -1.35
N ASP A 76 1.48 -15.18 -1.64
CA ASP A 76 1.33 -14.75 -3.03
C ASP A 76 2.70 -14.61 -3.73
N SER A 77 2.69 -14.50 -5.06
CA SER A 77 3.93 -14.40 -5.86
C SER A 77 4.85 -13.23 -5.49
N ARG A 78 4.32 -12.15 -4.90
CA ARG A 78 5.12 -11.00 -4.47
C ARG A 78 5.77 -11.28 -3.13
N SER A 79 5.00 -11.81 -2.18
CA SER A 79 5.44 -12.17 -0.85
C SER A 79 6.49 -13.28 -0.91
N ALA A 80 6.32 -14.27 -1.79
CA ALA A 80 7.31 -15.31 -2.03
C ALA A 80 8.67 -14.72 -2.46
N ARG A 81 8.68 -13.80 -3.43
CA ARG A 81 9.91 -13.11 -3.86
C ARG A 81 10.58 -12.28 -2.76
N GLN A 82 9.79 -11.75 -1.83
CA GLN A 82 10.31 -10.99 -0.69
C GLN A 82 10.91 -11.92 0.37
N LEU A 83 10.36 -13.12 0.55
CA LEU A 83 10.82 -14.10 1.54
C LEU A 83 12.14 -14.76 1.16
N LEU A 84 12.44 -14.96 -0.12
CA LEU A 84 13.69 -15.61 -0.58
C LEU A 84 14.96 -15.01 0.07
N PRO A 85 15.27 -13.71 -0.05
CA PRO A 85 16.47 -13.14 0.59
C PRO A 85 16.40 -13.12 2.12
N ILE A 86 15.22 -13.29 2.72
CA ILE A 86 15.06 -13.39 4.17
C ILE A 86 15.39 -14.83 4.61
N LEU A 87 14.96 -15.83 3.84
CA LEU A 87 15.28 -17.24 4.08
C LEU A 87 16.79 -17.48 4.04
N ASP A 88 17.51 -16.87 3.10
CA ASP A 88 18.98 -16.97 3.04
C ASP A 88 19.67 -16.45 4.32
N GLU A 89 19.06 -15.46 4.97
CA GLU A 89 19.63 -14.79 6.14
C GLU A 89 19.25 -15.42 7.48
N ILE A 90 18.00 -15.87 7.62
CA ILE A 90 17.45 -16.32 8.90
C ILE A 90 16.72 -17.66 8.83
N GLY A 91 16.73 -18.34 7.68
CA GLY A 91 16.01 -19.59 7.44
C GLY A 91 16.31 -20.68 8.45
N SER A 92 17.58 -20.84 8.83
CA SER A 92 18.05 -21.83 9.80
C SER A 92 17.78 -21.44 11.26
N LEU A 93 17.43 -20.18 11.54
CA LEU A 93 17.25 -19.72 12.92
C LEU A 93 15.96 -20.29 13.51
N PRO A 94 16.00 -20.76 14.78
CA PRO A 94 14.80 -21.11 15.52
C PRO A 94 13.87 -19.89 15.64
N LEU A 95 12.56 -20.09 15.54
CA LEU A 95 11.57 -19.01 15.67
C LEU A 95 11.73 -18.21 16.97
N ALA A 96 12.03 -18.89 18.08
CA ALA A 96 12.26 -18.27 19.38
C ALA A 96 13.48 -17.33 19.43
N ALA A 97 14.45 -17.50 18.52
CA ALA A 97 15.64 -16.65 18.42
C ALA A 97 15.41 -15.40 17.54
N ILE A 98 14.32 -15.37 16.76
CA ILE A 98 14.04 -14.26 15.84
C ILE A 98 13.35 -13.14 16.61
N THR A 99 14.10 -12.09 16.89
CA THR A 99 13.58 -10.90 17.58
C THR A 99 13.18 -9.81 16.61
N GLY A 100 12.33 -8.88 17.07
CA GLY A 100 11.99 -7.69 16.28
C GLY A 100 13.20 -6.81 15.93
N ARG A 101 14.23 -6.78 16.79
CA ARG A 101 15.50 -6.07 16.51
C ARG A 101 16.27 -6.75 15.38
N LEU A 102 16.36 -8.09 15.41
CA LEU A 102 17.00 -8.86 14.34
C LEU A 102 16.34 -8.57 12.98
N LEU A 103 15.01 -8.60 12.90
CA LEU A 103 14.31 -8.30 11.65
C LEU A 103 14.51 -6.88 11.17
N LYS A 104 14.62 -5.90 12.08
CA LYS A 104 14.93 -4.53 11.71
C LYS A 104 16.35 -4.39 11.15
N ASN A 105 17.31 -5.15 11.67
CA ASN A 105 18.70 -5.14 11.20
C ASN A 105 18.88 -5.78 9.81
N LEU A 106 17.94 -6.62 9.36
CA LEU A 106 17.94 -7.13 7.99
C LEU A 106 17.71 -6.03 6.94
N GLY A 107 17.02 -4.94 7.30
CA GLY A 107 16.77 -3.81 6.41
C GLY A 107 18.04 -3.20 5.82
N PRO A 108 18.95 -2.67 6.66
CA PRO A 108 20.25 -2.16 6.23
C PRO A 108 21.11 -3.19 5.47
N LYS A 109 21.01 -4.48 5.81
CA LYS A 109 21.78 -5.55 5.16
C LYS A 109 21.28 -5.87 3.75
N LEU A 110 19.98 -6.15 3.62
CA LEU A 110 19.38 -6.61 2.37
C LEU A 110 19.08 -5.46 1.39
N ARG A 111 18.79 -4.25 1.89
CA ARG A 111 18.41 -3.09 1.05
C ARG A 111 19.01 -1.79 1.58
N PRO A 112 20.36 -1.63 1.61
CA PRO A 112 21.03 -0.49 2.26
C PRO A 112 20.59 0.88 1.75
N ASN A 113 20.16 0.97 0.49
CA ASN A 113 19.77 2.24 -0.16
C ASN A 113 18.25 2.53 -0.10
N ALA A 114 17.46 1.68 0.56
CA ALA A 114 16.00 1.84 0.66
C ALA A 114 15.58 2.62 1.92
N SER A 115 14.33 3.11 1.95
CA SER A 115 13.78 3.73 3.17
C SER A 115 13.42 2.67 4.23
N THR A 116 13.32 3.10 5.48
CA THR A 116 12.75 2.28 6.56
C THR A 116 11.32 1.82 6.26
N ASP A 117 10.50 2.63 5.57
CA ASP A 117 9.17 2.21 5.10
C ASP A 117 9.25 1.06 4.08
N THR A 118 10.29 1.04 3.24
CA THR A 118 10.54 -0.06 2.30
C THR A 118 11.00 -1.31 3.04
N TRP A 119 11.93 -1.18 3.99
CA TRP A 119 12.36 -2.30 4.84
C TRP A 119 11.18 -2.89 5.62
N TRP A 120 10.32 -2.04 6.17
CA TRP A 120 9.13 -2.48 6.88
C TRP A 120 8.24 -3.33 5.99
N ARG A 121 7.94 -2.85 4.78
CA ARG A 121 6.99 -3.51 3.86
C ARG A 121 7.57 -4.76 3.20
N GLU A 122 8.86 -4.76 2.88
CA GLU A 122 9.47 -5.79 2.03
C GLU A 122 10.28 -6.81 2.82
N ILE A 123 10.58 -6.55 4.09
CA ILE A 123 11.39 -7.44 4.94
C ILE A 123 10.63 -7.78 6.23
N VAL A 124 10.32 -6.78 7.06
CA VAL A 124 9.74 -7.03 8.39
C VAL A 124 8.33 -7.60 8.29
N THR A 125 7.49 -7.03 7.43
CA THR A 125 6.09 -7.46 7.24
C THR A 125 5.98 -8.92 6.77
N PRO A 126 6.63 -9.35 5.68
CA PRO A 126 6.53 -10.74 5.22
C PRO A 126 7.12 -11.73 6.24
N ALA A 127 8.27 -11.43 6.87
CA ALA A 127 8.85 -12.30 7.89
C ALA A 127 7.91 -12.45 9.11
N ARG A 128 7.33 -11.34 9.58
CA ARG A 128 6.35 -11.36 10.67
C ARG A 128 5.10 -12.17 10.29
N ALA A 129 4.63 -12.07 9.05
CA ALA A 129 3.45 -12.81 8.60
C ALA A 129 3.67 -14.33 8.66
N VAL A 130 4.84 -14.81 8.23
CA VAL A 130 5.23 -16.22 8.32
C VAL A 130 5.24 -16.69 9.78
N ILE A 131 5.94 -15.97 10.66
CA ILE A 131 6.11 -16.38 12.06
C ILE A 131 4.77 -16.38 12.79
N ASN A 132 3.94 -15.36 12.56
CA ASN A 132 2.64 -15.26 13.22
C ASN A 132 1.63 -16.28 12.65
N ASN A 133 1.74 -16.66 11.37
CA ASN A 133 0.96 -17.76 10.84
C ASN A 133 1.34 -19.10 11.47
N ALA A 134 2.64 -19.36 11.67
CA ALA A 134 3.09 -20.54 12.41
C ALA A 134 2.62 -20.53 13.88
N HIS A 135 2.52 -19.35 14.52
CA HIS A 135 1.90 -19.23 15.84
C HIS A 135 0.43 -19.66 15.83
N GLU A 136 -0.37 -19.17 14.87
CA GLU A 136 -1.79 -19.52 14.75
C GLU A 136 -2.01 -21.01 14.49
N LEU A 137 -1.14 -21.65 13.69
CA LEU A 137 -1.29 -23.06 13.30
C LEU A 137 -0.70 -24.06 14.30
N LYS A 138 0.38 -23.68 15.00
CA LYS A 138 1.24 -24.61 15.77
C LYS A 138 1.60 -24.10 17.17
N GLY A 139 1.01 -23.02 17.65
CA GLY A 139 1.24 -22.52 19.02
C GLY A 139 2.65 -21.94 19.28
N THR A 140 3.48 -21.73 18.24
CA THR A 140 4.84 -21.19 18.38
C THR A 140 4.87 -19.79 19.00
N PRO A 141 6.00 -19.26 19.49
CA PRO A 141 6.02 -17.91 20.09
C PRO A 141 5.54 -16.79 19.14
N LEU A 142 4.60 -15.96 19.61
CA LEU A 142 4.10 -14.82 18.85
C LEU A 142 5.17 -13.73 18.68
N LEU A 143 5.43 -13.31 17.45
CA LEU A 143 6.36 -12.22 17.18
C LEU A 143 5.67 -10.86 17.16
N ARG A 144 6.17 -9.94 18.01
CA ARG A 144 5.79 -8.52 18.01
C ARG A 144 6.99 -7.65 17.62
N VAL A 145 6.81 -6.84 16.59
CA VAL A 145 7.84 -5.91 16.11
C VAL A 145 7.28 -4.50 16.11
N ARG A 146 8.00 -3.56 16.75
CA ARG A 146 7.67 -2.13 16.67
C ARG A 146 8.13 -1.57 15.33
N ARG A 147 7.38 -0.62 14.78
CA ARG A 147 7.79 0.13 13.58
C ARG A 147 9.13 0.83 13.79
N TYR A 148 9.81 1.16 12.70
CA TYR A 148 10.95 2.07 12.76
C TYR A 148 10.49 3.43 13.28
N ASP A 149 11.17 3.94 14.30
CA ASP A 149 10.87 5.23 14.90
C ASP A 149 11.39 6.38 14.03
N GLN A 150 11.21 7.61 14.52
CA GLN A 150 11.64 8.82 13.81
C GLN A 150 13.17 8.93 13.75
N PHE A 151 13.89 8.52 14.80
CA PHE A 151 15.34 8.59 14.84
C PHE A 151 15.97 7.63 13.83
N GLU A 152 15.49 6.39 13.76
CA GLU A 152 15.94 5.38 12.80
C GLU A 152 15.64 5.82 11.36
N ARG A 153 14.48 6.43 11.13
CA ARG A 153 14.11 6.98 9.82
C ARG A 153 15.03 8.12 9.43
N ASN A 154 15.27 9.08 10.31
CA ASN A 154 16.11 10.24 10.04
C ASN A 154 17.57 9.83 9.80
N ALA A 155 18.08 8.87 10.58
CA ALA A 155 19.41 8.31 10.37
C ALA A 155 19.55 7.67 8.98
N GLN A 156 18.56 6.88 8.57
CA GLN A 156 18.57 6.25 7.24
C GLN A 156 18.39 7.28 6.11
N ASP A 157 17.54 8.29 6.30
CA ASP A 157 17.35 9.38 5.34
C ASP A 157 18.63 10.20 5.13
N LYS A 158 19.35 10.49 6.22
CA LYS A 158 20.68 11.12 6.16
C LYS A 158 21.68 10.24 5.42
N ARG A 159 21.76 8.95 5.75
CA ARG A 159 22.67 8.00 5.12
C ARG A 159 22.45 7.90 3.61
N ARG A 160 21.20 7.84 3.16
CA ARG A 160 20.86 7.71 1.75
C ARG A 160 20.78 9.04 0.99
N GLY A 161 20.97 10.17 1.68
CA GLY A 161 20.84 11.52 1.10
C GLY A 161 19.45 11.84 0.55
N LYS A 162 18.38 11.24 1.12
CA LYS A 162 17.02 11.41 0.61
C LYS A 162 16.00 11.42 1.74
N THR A 163 15.18 12.45 1.79
CA THR A 163 14.10 12.60 2.77
C THR A 163 12.96 11.62 2.47
N SER A 164 12.51 10.87 3.47
CA SER A 164 11.30 10.04 3.42
C SER A 164 10.06 10.89 3.66
N ARG A 165 8.92 10.43 3.13
CA ARG A 165 7.59 11.05 3.39
C ARG A 165 7.55 12.55 3.09
N VAL A 166 8.28 12.97 2.05
CA VAL A 166 8.16 14.31 1.48
C VAL A 166 6.71 14.57 1.15
N GLU A 167 6.20 15.69 1.64
CA GLU A 167 4.85 16.16 1.39
C GLU A 167 4.62 16.31 -0.12
N ARG A 168 3.43 15.94 -0.58
CA ARG A 168 3.09 15.91 -2.00
C ARG A 168 2.19 17.09 -2.31
N VAL A 169 2.61 17.95 -3.22
CA VAL A 169 1.78 19.10 -3.66
C VAL A 169 0.59 18.59 -4.49
N PRO A 170 -0.67 18.97 -4.15
CA PRO A 170 -1.85 18.68 -4.96
C PRO A 170 -1.93 19.56 -6.21
N ALA A 171 -2.68 19.15 -7.23
CA ALA A 171 -3.01 20.05 -8.34
C ALA A 171 -3.97 21.17 -7.90
N THR A 172 -3.83 22.32 -8.58
CA THR A 172 -4.80 23.42 -8.58
C THR A 172 -5.60 23.41 -9.88
N ARG A 173 -6.73 24.13 -9.92
CA ARG A 173 -7.44 24.38 -11.18
C ARG A 173 -6.51 24.97 -12.23
N ALA A 174 -5.72 25.99 -11.87
CA ALA A 174 -4.70 26.58 -12.73
C ALA A 174 -3.67 25.57 -13.26
N TRP A 175 -3.26 24.59 -12.45
CA TRP A 175 -2.38 23.51 -12.91
C TRP A 175 -3.09 22.62 -13.93
N ILE A 176 -4.35 22.25 -13.68
CA ILE A 176 -5.16 21.43 -14.60
C ILE A 176 -5.35 22.16 -15.92
N ASP A 177 -5.69 23.45 -15.89
CA ASP A 177 -5.91 24.27 -17.08
C ASP A 177 -4.62 24.40 -17.92
N ALA A 178 -3.49 24.72 -17.28
CA ALA A 178 -2.20 24.79 -17.94
C ALA A 178 -1.75 23.44 -18.51
N PHE A 179 -2.01 22.33 -17.80
CA PHE A 179 -1.73 20.99 -18.29
C PHE A 179 -2.59 20.66 -19.52
N CYS A 180 -3.89 20.96 -19.46
CA CYS A 180 -4.85 20.68 -20.52
C CYS A 180 -4.59 21.50 -21.79
N ALA A 181 -4.11 22.74 -21.66
CA ALA A 181 -3.75 23.59 -22.81
C ALA A 181 -2.66 22.97 -23.71
N GLU A 182 -1.75 22.18 -23.13
CA GLU A 182 -0.64 21.53 -23.85
C GLU A 182 -0.85 20.03 -24.09
N ALA A 183 -1.88 19.44 -23.49
CA ALA A 183 -2.17 18.02 -23.56
C ALA A 183 -2.92 17.66 -24.86
N ASP A 184 -2.70 16.44 -25.36
CA ASP A 184 -3.64 15.87 -26.32
C ASP A 184 -4.99 15.54 -25.65
N PRO A 185 -6.10 15.47 -26.41
CA PRO A 185 -7.45 15.32 -25.87
C PRO A 185 -7.60 14.18 -24.86
N TYR A 186 -6.92 13.05 -25.09
CA TYR A 186 -6.97 11.90 -24.19
C TYR A 186 -6.34 12.18 -22.83
N ASN A 187 -5.21 12.90 -22.79
CA ASN A 187 -4.52 13.22 -21.54
C ASN A 187 -5.21 14.38 -20.81
N ALA A 188 -5.75 15.36 -21.53
CA ALA A 188 -6.57 16.43 -20.96
C ALA A 188 -7.80 15.85 -20.24
N ALA A 189 -8.60 15.05 -20.96
CA ALA A 189 -9.80 14.41 -20.42
C ALA A 189 -9.47 13.46 -19.25
N MET A 190 -8.36 12.71 -19.33
CA MET A 190 -7.95 11.82 -18.22
C MET A 190 -7.58 12.61 -16.95
N ALA A 191 -6.88 13.73 -17.09
CA ALA A 191 -6.51 14.58 -15.95
C ALA A 191 -7.75 15.20 -15.31
N ARG A 192 -8.65 15.79 -16.12
CA ARG A 192 -9.93 16.36 -15.67
C ARG A 192 -10.80 15.31 -15.00
N PHE A 193 -10.98 14.15 -15.64
CA PHE A 193 -11.77 13.05 -15.08
C PHE A 193 -11.26 12.63 -13.70
N MET A 194 -9.94 12.46 -13.52
CA MET A 194 -9.39 12.09 -12.23
C MET A 194 -9.48 13.21 -11.18
N PHE A 195 -9.40 14.47 -11.61
CA PHE A 195 -9.54 15.64 -10.74
C PHE A 195 -10.99 15.89 -10.33
N GLU A 196 -11.98 15.56 -11.17
CA GLU A 196 -13.41 15.69 -10.88
C GLU A 196 -13.94 14.52 -10.03
N THR A 197 -13.45 13.31 -10.26
CA THR A 197 -14.06 12.09 -9.67
C THR A 197 -13.25 11.44 -8.55
N ALA A 198 -12.05 11.96 -8.30
CA ALA A 198 -11.04 11.32 -7.44
C ALA A 198 -10.67 9.88 -7.86
N ALA A 199 -10.99 9.48 -9.10
CA ALA A 199 -10.68 8.16 -9.62
C ALA A 199 -9.17 7.90 -9.55
N ARG A 200 -8.80 6.67 -9.19
CA ARG A 200 -7.39 6.28 -9.20
C ARG A 200 -6.94 6.05 -10.65
N ILE A 201 -5.65 6.24 -10.93
CA ILE A 201 -5.10 6.06 -12.27
C ILE A 201 -5.46 4.71 -12.89
N ASP A 202 -5.44 3.64 -12.09
CA ASP A 202 -5.76 2.30 -12.56
C ASP A 202 -7.25 2.12 -12.89
N GLN A 203 -8.14 2.86 -12.23
CA GLN A 203 -9.55 2.93 -12.60
C GLN A 203 -9.72 3.68 -13.92
N ALA A 204 -9.12 4.88 -14.05
CA ALA A 204 -9.20 5.69 -15.25
C ALA A 204 -8.70 4.93 -16.49
N VAL A 205 -7.48 4.37 -16.47
CA VAL A 205 -6.93 3.65 -17.63
C VAL A 205 -7.65 2.34 -17.96
N SER A 206 -8.49 1.84 -17.04
CA SER A 206 -9.27 0.62 -17.26
C SER A 206 -10.65 0.88 -17.86
N LEU A 207 -11.09 2.12 -18.00
CA LEU A 207 -12.40 2.41 -18.59
C LEU A 207 -12.48 1.89 -20.02
N THR A 208 -13.53 1.12 -20.31
CA THR A 208 -13.96 0.74 -21.66
C THR A 208 -15.16 1.60 -22.08
N PRO A 209 -15.53 1.58 -23.37
CA PRO A 209 -16.75 2.25 -23.82
C PRO A 209 -18.02 1.77 -23.09
N ASP A 210 -18.09 0.49 -22.74
CA ASP A 210 -19.21 -0.11 -21.99
C ASP A 210 -19.32 0.39 -20.54
N ASP A 211 -18.29 1.08 -20.05
CA ASP A 211 -18.28 1.71 -18.73
C ASP A 211 -18.89 3.12 -18.77
N LEU A 212 -19.37 3.60 -19.92
CA LEU A 212 -20.00 4.92 -20.07
C LEU A 212 -21.52 4.77 -20.22
N ARG A 213 -22.27 5.59 -19.49
CA ARG A 213 -23.72 5.79 -19.62
C ARG A 213 -24.00 7.27 -19.88
N PRO A 214 -23.89 7.70 -21.15
CA PRO A 214 -24.08 9.09 -21.52
C PRO A 214 -25.42 9.66 -21.07
N GLU A 215 -26.49 8.87 -21.18
CA GLU A 215 -27.86 9.27 -20.87
C GLU A 215 -28.09 9.57 -19.38
N LYS A 216 -27.19 9.14 -18.50
CA LYS A 216 -27.24 9.38 -17.06
C LYS A 216 -26.04 10.19 -16.56
N SER A 217 -25.13 10.59 -17.45
CA SER A 217 -23.80 11.12 -17.10
C SER A 217 -23.10 10.25 -16.06
N GLN A 218 -23.11 8.92 -16.27
CA GLN A 218 -22.53 7.95 -15.34
C GLN A 218 -21.35 7.20 -15.95
N VAL A 219 -20.32 6.98 -15.11
CA VAL A 219 -19.14 6.19 -15.46
C VAL A 219 -18.99 5.04 -14.47
N ARG A 220 -18.79 3.81 -14.95
CA ARG A 220 -18.53 2.64 -14.11
C ARG A 220 -17.05 2.57 -13.77
N VAL A 221 -16.74 2.64 -12.48
CA VAL A 221 -15.37 2.54 -11.97
C VAL A 221 -15.16 1.20 -11.26
N LYS A 222 -14.21 0.41 -11.77
CA LYS A 222 -13.91 -0.92 -11.22
C LYS A 222 -13.55 -0.90 -9.73
N ALA A 223 -13.75 -2.06 -9.09
CA ALA A 223 -13.32 -2.29 -7.72
C ALA A 223 -11.81 -2.11 -7.56
N GLN A 224 -11.37 -1.46 -6.48
CA GLN A 224 -9.95 -1.28 -6.19
C GLN A 224 -9.70 -0.99 -4.71
N LYS A 225 -8.71 -1.66 -4.10
CA LYS A 225 -8.26 -1.43 -2.70
C LYS A 225 -9.41 -1.47 -1.68
N GLY A 226 -10.28 -2.49 -1.78
CA GLY A 226 -11.42 -2.66 -0.87
C GLY A 226 -12.62 -1.78 -1.18
N HIS A 227 -12.56 -0.90 -2.19
CA HIS A 227 -13.74 -0.20 -2.69
C HIS A 227 -14.44 -1.06 -3.75
N PRO A 228 -15.75 -1.29 -3.64
CA PRO A 228 -16.49 -2.04 -4.65
C PRO A 228 -16.54 -1.28 -5.98
N GLU A 229 -16.89 -2.02 -7.02
CA GLU A 229 -17.29 -1.45 -8.30
C GLU A 229 -18.57 -0.63 -8.11
N SER A 230 -18.65 0.52 -8.78
CA SER A 230 -19.81 1.41 -8.68
C SER A 230 -19.95 2.29 -9.91
N TRP A 231 -21.18 2.71 -10.21
CA TRP A 231 -21.45 3.83 -11.11
C TRP A 231 -21.28 5.14 -10.35
N ILE A 232 -20.53 6.08 -10.92
CA ILE A 232 -20.37 7.43 -10.39
C ILE A 232 -20.94 8.42 -11.38
N THR A 233 -21.53 9.50 -10.87
CA THR A 233 -21.99 10.62 -11.71
C THR A 233 -20.80 11.52 -12.02
N VAL A 234 -20.73 11.98 -13.27
CA VAL A 234 -19.81 13.01 -13.76
C VAL A 234 -20.62 14.21 -14.27
N SER A 235 -19.95 15.36 -14.43
CA SER A 235 -20.50 16.52 -15.13
C SER A 235 -20.89 16.17 -16.57
N SER A 236 -21.84 16.90 -17.13
CA SER A 236 -22.27 16.71 -18.53
C SER A 236 -21.12 17.00 -19.48
N GLU A 237 -20.36 18.05 -19.20
CA GLU A 237 -19.16 18.46 -19.93
C GLU A 237 -18.10 17.36 -19.93
N MET A 238 -17.85 16.72 -18.78
CA MET A 238 -16.93 15.58 -18.72
C MET A 238 -17.47 14.38 -19.51
N MET A 239 -18.78 14.12 -19.48
CA MET A 239 -19.35 13.03 -20.27
C MET A 239 -19.25 13.29 -21.79
N GLU A 240 -19.46 14.52 -22.22
CA GLU A 240 -19.27 14.95 -23.61
C GLU A 240 -17.81 14.73 -24.04
N GLU A 241 -16.85 15.21 -23.26
CA GLU A 241 -15.42 14.99 -23.52
C GLU A 241 -15.08 13.49 -23.64
N LEU A 242 -15.62 12.64 -22.76
CA LEU A 242 -15.38 11.20 -22.82
C LEU A 242 -15.95 10.54 -24.08
N GLN A 243 -17.08 11.01 -24.58
CA GLN A 243 -17.73 10.49 -25.79
C GLN A 243 -17.01 10.91 -27.08
N GLU A 244 -16.39 12.09 -27.10
CA GLU A 244 -15.60 12.57 -28.25
C GLU A 244 -14.32 11.75 -28.47
N LEU A 245 -13.80 11.11 -27.41
CA LEU A 245 -12.61 10.28 -27.51
C LEU A 245 -12.88 8.98 -28.27
N ARG A 246 -12.27 8.84 -29.45
CA ARG A 246 -12.24 7.55 -30.16
C ARG A 246 -11.51 6.50 -29.31
N PRO A 247 -12.14 5.39 -28.88
CA PRO A 247 -11.48 4.40 -28.05
C PRO A 247 -10.27 3.78 -28.74
N LYS A 248 -9.17 3.61 -28.01
CA LYS A 248 -7.92 3.04 -28.55
C LYS A 248 -7.72 1.62 -28.01
N ARG A 249 -7.11 0.74 -28.81
CA ARG A 249 -6.72 -0.62 -28.40
C ARG A 249 -5.23 -0.65 -28.03
N PRO A 250 -4.86 -0.50 -26.75
CA PRO A 250 -3.47 -0.40 -26.39
C PRO A 250 -2.80 -1.78 -26.35
N ARG A 251 -1.51 -1.81 -26.67
CA ARG A 251 -0.69 -3.03 -26.62
C ARG A 251 -0.06 -3.21 -25.24
N ASN A 252 -0.19 -4.39 -24.66
CA ASN A 252 0.54 -4.77 -23.47
C ASN A 252 2.03 -4.95 -23.83
N ARG A 253 2.90 -4.09 -23.28
CA ARG A 253 4.34 -4.13 -23.59
C ARG A 253 5.06 -5.39 -23.11
N ARG A 254 4.54 -6.05 -22.07
CA ARG A 254 5.16 -7.24 -21.49
C ARG A 254 4.80 -8.51 -22.27
N THR A 255 3.53 -8.65 -22.66
CA THR A 255 3.03 -9.86 -23.33
C THR A 255 2.86 -9.69 -24.83
N GLY A 256 2.96 -8.47 -25.35
CA GLY A 256 2.69 -8.16 -26.75
C GLY A 256 1.21 -8.15 -27.14
N ALA A 257 0.31 -8.60 -26.25
CA ALA A 257 -1.12 -8.73 -26.53
C ALA A 257 -1.81 -7.39 -26.76
N ILE A 258 -2.72 -7.33 -27.73
CA ILE A 258 -3.61 -6.19 -27.95
C ILE A 258 -4.76 -6.30 -26.96
N LEU A 259 -4.96 -5.25 -26.15
CA LEU A 259 -6.02 -5.21 -25.16
C LEU A 259 -7.35 -4.73 -25.79
N PRO A 260 -8.49 -5.01 -25.14
CA PRO A 260 -9.77 -4.42 -25.51
C PRO A 260 -9.71 -2.88 -25.58
N PRO A 261 -10.62 -2.23 -26.33
CA PRO A 261 -10.69 -0.78 -26.42
C PRO A 261 -10.77 -0.12 -25.04
N ARG A 262 -9.96 0.93 -24.84
CA ARG A 262 -9.95 1.77 -23.64
C ARG A 262 -10.28 3.20 -24.03
N VAL A 263 -11.04 3.89 -23.19
CA VAL A 263 -11.43 5.30 -23.39
C VAL A 263 -10.18 6.18 -23.53
N PHE A 264 -9.28 6.13 -22.55
CA PHE A 264 -8.03 6.92 -22.59
C PHE A 264 -6.87 6.25 -23.36
N GLY A 265 -7.03 5.01 -23.81
CA GLY A 265 -6.04 4.33 -24.65
C GLY A 265 -4.74 3.90 -23.97
N TYR A 266 -4.69 3.77 -22.65
CA TYR A 266 -3.52 3.27 -21.92
C TYR A 266 -3.66 1.79 -21.55
N ALA A 267 -2.60 0.99 -21.75
CA ALA A 267 -2.58 -0.43 -21.36
C ALA A 267 -2.26 -0.67 -19.88
N SER A 268 -1.69 0.32 -19.18
CA SER A 268 -1.23 0.16 -17.81
C SER A 268 -1.23 1.48 -17.06
N SER A 269 -1.36 1.39 -15.73
CA SER A 269 -1.32 2.52 -14.80
C SER A 269 0.04 3.21 -14.70
N THR A 270 1.06 2.78 -15.44
CA THR A 270 2.37 3.44 -15.53
C THR A 270 2.67 4.01 -16.91
N GLY A 271 1.87 3.68 -17.93
CA GLY A 271 2.11 4.06 -19.32
C GLY A 271 2.03 5.56 -19.58
N TYR A 272 1.28 6.29 -18.77
CA TYR A 272 1.07 7.74 -18.91
C TYR A 272 2.28 8.59 -18.51
N ASN A 273 3.16 8.07 -17.64
CA ASN A 273 4.15 8.87 -16.91
C ASN A 273 5.04 9.74 -17.81
N ASN A 274 5.62 9.16 -18.86
CA ASN A 274 6.53 9.89 -19.74
C ASN A 274 5.80 10.94 -20.59
N ARG A 275 4.53 10.65 -20.96
CA ARG A 275 3.70 11.60 -21.70
C ARG A 275 3.36 12.80 -20.84
N TRP A 276 2.91 12.57 -19.60
CA TRP A 276 2.60 13.65 -18.66
C TRP A 276 3.82 14.51 -18.31
N LYS A 277 5.00 13.91 -18.10
CA LYS A 277 6.24 14.68 -17.93
C LYS A 277 6.54 15.58 -19.12
N THR A 278 6.29 15.09 -20.33
CA THR A 278 6.49 15.88 -21.56
C THR A 278 5.52 17.03 -21.64
N ILE A 279 4.24 16.81 -21.33
CA ILE A 279 3.19 17.85 -21.29
C ILE A 279 3.55 18.91 -20.24
N CYS A 280 3.86 18.50 -19.00
CA CYS A 280 4.22 19.44 -17.93
C CYS A 280 5.42 20.33 -18.32
N ARG A 281 6.43 19.74 -18.97
CA ARG A 281 7.60 20.49 -19.45
C ARG A 281 7.23 21.52 -20.52
N ARG A 282 6.29 21.21 -21.42
CA ARG A 282 5.82 22.15 -22.45
C ARG A 282 5.00 23.29 -21.85
N ALA A 283 4.14 22.95 -20.88
CA ALA A 283 3.31 23.91 -20.15
C ALA A 283 4.10 24.76 -19.15
N GLY A 284 5.39 24.48 -18.90
CA GLY A 284 6.19 25.18 -17.90
C GLY A 284 5.74 24.94 -16.45
N ILE A 285 5.02 23.85 -16.18
CA ILE A 285 4.47 23.52 -14.86
C ILE A 285 5.23 22.37 -14.18
N PRO A 286 5.25 22.28 -12.84
CA PRO A 286 5.86 21.16 -12.15
C PRO A 286 5.14 19.85 -12.46
N TYR A 287 5.91 18.77 -12.60
CA TYR A 287 5.33 17.44 -12.81
C TYR A 287 4.61 16.95 -11.55
N LEU A 288 3.33 16.65 -11.71
CA LEU A 288 2.53 15.93 -10.72
C LEU A 288 2.21 14.52 -11.22
N SER A 289 2.35 13.53 -10.33
CA SER A 289 1.85 12.17 -10.59
C SER A 289 0.32 12.17 -10.65
N ALA A 290 -0.29 11.19 -11.33
CA ALA A 290 -1.75 11.15 -11.48
C ALA A 290 -2.50 11.10 -10.14
N HIS A 291 -1.92 10.52 -9.08
CA HIS A 291 -2.53 10.57 -7.75
C HIS A 291 -2.56 11.99 -7.16
N ALA A 292 -1.48 12.76 -7.35
CA ALA A 292 -1.39 14.15 -6.89
C ALA A 292 -2.28 15.08 -7.73
N ALA A 293 -2.27 14.88 -9.05
CA ALA A 293 -3.09 15.68 -9.96
C ALA A 293 -4.59 15.39 -9.85
N GLY A 294 -4.97 14.14 -9.62
CA GLY A 294 -6.37 13.72 -9.52
C GLY A 294 -6.85 13.67 -8.08
N ARG A 295 -6.75 12.49 -7.45
CA ARG A 295 -7.35 12.19 -6.15
C ARG A 295 -6.92 13.12 -5.00
N HIS A 296 -5.66 13.57 -4.96
CA HIS A 296 -5.22 14.56 -3.98
C HIS A 296 -5.82 15.94 -4.33
N GLY A 297 -5.62 16.40 -5.56
CA GLY A 297 -6.19 17.64 -6.09
C GLY A 297 -7.69 17.77 -5.81
N PHE A 298 -8.49 16.75 -6.13
CA PHE A 298 -9.94 16.69 -5.86
C PHE A 298 -10.29 17.03 -4.41
N PHE A 299 -9.64 16.37 -3.45
CA PHE A 299 -10.02 16.52 -2.05
C PHE A 299 -9.60 17.89 -1.51
N THR A 300 -8.38 18.34 -1.83
CA THR A 300 -7.90 19.67 -1.46
C THR A 300 -8.78 20.77 -2.08
N GLU A 301 -9.14 20.60 -3.35
CA GLU A 301 -9.98 21.55 -4.08
C GLU A 301 -11.37 21.70 -3.43
N LEU A 302 -12.04 20.59 -3.11
CA LEU A 302 -13.36 20.64 -2.47
C LEU A 302 -13.28 21.16 -1.03
N VAL A 303 -12.40 20.58 -0.20
CA VAL A 303 -12.42 20.84 1.25
C VAL A 303 -11.71 22.14 1.60
N ILE A 304 -10.51 22.37 1.07
CA ILE A 304 -9.67 23.50 1.47
C ILE A 304 -10.04 24.76 0.70
N ARG A 305 -10.28 24.64 -0.61
CA ARG A 305 -10.49 25.82 -1.47
C ARG A 305 -11.96 26.20 -1.65
N GLN A 306 -12.87 25.23 -1.65
CA GLN A 306 -14.31 25.48 -1.78
C GLN A 306 -15.08 25.38 -0.46
N GLY A 307 -14.44 24.92 0.62
CA GLY A 307 -15.08 24.82 1.93
C GLY A 307 -16.17 23.75 2.02
N VAL A 308 -16.15 22.75 1.14
CA VAL A 308 -17.09 21.61 1.18
C VAL A 308 -16.81 20.78 2.42
N ASP A 309 -17.88 20.36 3.09
CA ASP A 309 -17.82 19.44 4.22
C ASP A 309 -16.95 18.20 3.89
N PRO A 310 -15.94 17.87 4.74
CA PRO A 310 -15.04 16.73 4.51
C PRO A 310 -15.74 15.39 4.33
N VAL A 311 -16.87 15.14 5.00
CA VAL A 311 -17.63 13.89 4.87
C VAL A 311 -18.25 13.81 3.47
N THR A 312 -18.81 14.91 3.00
CA THR A 312 -19.38 15.04 1.65
C THR A 312 -18.31 14.86 0.57
N ALA A 313 -17.17 15.54 0.69
CA ALA A 313 -16.05 15.37 -0.23
C ALA A 313 -15.48 13.93 -0.20
N ALA A 314 -15.34 13.33 0.98
CA ALA A 314 -14.89 11.96 1.15
C ALA A 314 -15.85 10.96 0.48
N ARG A 315 -17.15 11.14 0.66
CA ARG A 315 -18.18 10.30 0.02
C ARG A 315 -18.12 10.43 -1.50
N ALA A 316 -18.02 11.66 -2.02
CA ALA A 316 -17.91 11.93 -3.45
C ALA A 316 -16.67 11.26 -4.08
N GLY A 317 -15.51 11.34 -3.44
CA GLY A 317 -14.31 10.64 -3.91
C GLY A 317 -14.16 9.19 -3.41
N ARG A 318 -15.24 8.61 -2.87
CA ARG A 318 -15.36 7.19 -2.46
C ARG A 318 -14.34 6.76 -1.41
N TRP A 319 -14.02 7.60 -0.45
CA TRP A 319 -13.31 7.17 0.75
C TRP A 319 -14.28 6.47 1.71
N SER A 320 -13.82 5.39 2.35
CA SER A 320 -14.59 4.69 3.39
C SER A 320 -14.57 5.42 4.73
N ASP A 321 -13.58 6.31 4.93
CA ASP A 321 -13.37 7.09 6.13
C ASP A 321 -12.85 8.48 5.72
N ALA A 322 -13.51 9.54 6.18
CA ALA A 322 -13.16 10.93 5.91
C ALA A 322 -11.88 11.38 6.64
N ASN A 323 -11.48 10.70 7.72
CA ASN A 323 -10.24 11.00 8.43
C ASN A 323 -8.99 10.67 7.60
N LEU A 324 -9.09 9.68 6.71
CA LEU A 324 -7.97 9.29 5.86
C LEU A 324 -7.53 10.41 4.90
N PRO A 325 -8.42 10.99 4.06
CA PRO A 325 -8.03 12.11 3.23
C PRO A 325 -7.74 13.38 4.04
N MET A 326 -8.45 13.64 5.15
CA MET A 326 -8.14 14.78 6.02
C MET A 326 -6.71 14.73 6.56
N SER A 327 -6.29 13.60 7.13
CA SER A 327 -4.94 13.46 7.71
C SER A 327 -3.80 13.51 6.69
N ILE A 328 -4.07 13.26 5.41
CA ILE A 328 -3.06 13.16 4.34
C ILE A 328 -3.05 14.38 3.42
N TYR A 329 -4.20 15.04 3.23
CA TYR A 329 -4.41 16.05 2.19
C TYR A 329 -4.90 17.38 2.71
N ALA A 330 -5.50 17.45 3.91
CA ALA A 330 -6.00 18.69 4.48
C ALA A 330 -4.87 19.42 5.21
N HIS A 331 -3.88 19.88 4.45
CA HIS A 331 -2.86 20.80 4.93
C HIS A 331 -3.30 22.23 4.61
N PRO A 332 -3.24 23.16 5.59
CA PRO A 332 -3.63 24.55 5.35
C PRO A 332 -2.72 25.16 4.29
N GLU A 333 -3.32 25.75 3.25
CA GLU A 333 -2.61 26.56 2.24
C GLU A 333 -2.38 28.01 2.74
N SER A 334 -2.95 28.37 3.90
CA SER A 334 -2.83 29.70 4.51
C SER A 334 -1.50 29.88 5.23
N ASP A 335 -0.94 31.10 5.15
CA ASP A 335 0.22 31.49 5.96
C ASP A 335 -0.12 31.40 7.45
N GLU A 336 0.80 30.86 8.24
CA GLU A 336 0.69 30.84 9.70
C GLU A 336 0.50 32.26 10.27
N ALA A 337 1.10 33.26 9.62
CA ALA A 337 0.91 34.67 9.95
C ALA A 337 -0.55 35.12 9.80
N ASP A 338 -1.24 34.70 8.73
CA ASP A 338 -2.65 35.03 8.49
C ASP A 338 -3.58 34.36 9.50
N ILE A 339 -3.28 33.10 9.86
CA ILE A 339 -4.01 32.39 10.92
C ILE A 339 -3.85 33.11 12.25
N ARG A 340 -2.62 33.54 12.58
CA ARG A 340 -2.32 34.29 13.81
C ARG A 340 -2.97 35.67 13.81
N ALA A 341 -3.13 36.31 12.65
CA ALA A 341 -3.81 37.59 12.52
C ALA A 341 -5.31 37.50 12.88
N ARG A 342 -5.97 36.36 12.60
CA ARG A 342 -7.39 36.13 12.95
C ARG A 342 -7.67 36.19 14.45
N PHE A 343 -6.70 35.86 15.30
CA PHE A 343 -6.83 36.00 16.76
C PHE A 343 -6.80 37.46 17.23
N ARG A 344 -6.30 38.39 16.39
CA ARG A 344 -6.20 39.82 16.72
C ARG A 344 -7.35 40.65 16.14
N THR A 345 -8.11 40.12 15.19
CA THR A 345 -9.35 40.72 14.69
C THR A 345 -10.49 40.45 15.67
N ARG A 346 -11.12 41.51 16.20
CA ARG A 346 -12.35 41.39 17.00
C ARG A 346 -13.44 40.77 16.13
N SER A 347 -14.12 39.75 16.67
CA SER A 347 -15.36 39.23 16.11
C SER A 347 -16.37 40.38 15.99
N VAL A 348 -16.67 40.81 14.77
CA VAL A 348 -17.88 41.60 14.51
C VAL A 348 -18.99 40.56 14.32
N GLN A 349 -19.56 40.09 15.43
CA GLN A 349 -20.89 39.51 15.38
C GLN A 349 -21.87 40.66 15.22
N THR A 350 -22.44 40.76 14.02
CA THR A 350 -23.63 41.54 13.74
C THR A 350 -24.79 40.83 14.43
N ASP A 351 -25.13 41.25 15.65
CA ASP A 351 -26.43 40.95 16.25
C ASP A 351 -27.48 41.76 15.51
N SER A 352 -28.01 41.20 14.42
CA SER A 352 -29.25 41.68 13.81
C SER A 352 -30.36 40.67 14.10
N SER A 353 -31.39 41.19 14.79
CA SER A 353 -32.77 40.70 14.90
C SER A 353 -33.06 39.45 15.74
N ASN A 354 -33.40 39.66 17.01
CA ASN A 354 -34.72 39.26 17.53
C ASN A 354 -34.98 39.90 18.90
N ASN A 355 -35.67 41.03 18.93
CA ASN A 355 -36.45 41.44 20.11
C ASN A 355 -37.56 42.43 19.76
N ASP A 356 -38.40 42.04 18.79
CA ASP A 356 -39.76 42.58 18.62
C ASP A 356 -40.74 41.42 18.84
N ASN A 357 -40.99 41.09 20.11
CA ASN A 357 -42.21 40.43 20.58
C ASN A 357 -42.12 40.22 22.09
N LEU A 358 -42.35 41.29 22.86
CA LEU A 358 -42.74 41.24 24.28
C LEU A 358 -43.25 42.63 24.75
N GLN A 359 -44.20 43.20 23.99
CA GLN A 359 -45.06 44.29 24.45
C GLN A 359 -46.47 44.13 23.88
N LYS A 360 -47.11 42.98 24.13
CA LYS A 360 -48.56 42.81 24.08
C LYS A 360 -48.92 41.66 25.01
N GLU A 361 -49.05 41.97 26.29
CA GLU A 361 -49.85 41.27 27.32
C GLU A 361 -49.39 41.79 28.68
N ASN A 362 -49.99 42.91 29.11
CA ASN A 362 -50.23 43.29 30.50
C ASN A 362 -50.83 44.71 30.49
N GLY A 363 -52.12 44.77 30.22
CA GLY A 363 -52.86 46.01 30.16
C GLY A 363 -54.36 45.77 30.06
N GLU A 364 -54.92 44.98 30.99
CA GLU A 364 -56.35 45.02 31.35
C GLU A 364 -56.59 44.11 32.55
N MET A 365 -56.50 44.66 33.77
CA MET A 365 -57.29 44.26 34.94
C MET A 365 -57.16 45.35 36.01
N GLY A 366 -58.25 46.11 36.22
CA GLY A 366 -58.52 46.84 37.46
C GLY A 366 -58.65 48.36 37.37
N ASN A 367 -59.85 48.87 37.04
CA ASN A 367 -60.55 49.92 37.80
C ASN A 367 -61.93 50.22 37.18
N GLY A 368 -63.00 49.92 37.92
CA GLY A 368 -64.40 50.23 37.55
C GLY A 368 -65.35 49.11 37.88
#